data_AF-A0A8T4Z5Q9-F1
#
_entry.id   AF-A0A8T4Z5Q9-F1
#
_cell.length_a   1.000
_cell.length_b   1.000
_cell.length_c   1.000
_cell.angle_alpha   90.00
_cell.angle_beta   90.00
_cell.angle_gamma   90.00
#
_symmetry.space_group_name_H-M   'P 1'
#
loop_
_entity.id
_entity.type
_entity.pdbx_description
1 polymer ?
#
loop_
_entity_poly.entity_id
_entity_poly.type
_entity_poly.pdbx_seq_one_letter_code
_entity_poly.pdbx_strand_id
1 'polypeptide(L)'
;MLDPWGKFREECTEAIRIAFQRSFPEVNLEVIALERPPSTDLGELSSSICLNVSKKLGLNPREMASRVVQAIGLYKAEAGSRILFLKAAEVGGAGYINL
;
A
#
# COMPACT_ATOMS: atom_id res chain seq x y z
N MET A 1 -16.00 -3.55 -21.33
CA MET A 1 -16.54 -3.86 -19.98
C MET A 1 -15.59 -3.22 -18.98
N LEU A 2 -16.08 -2.41 -18.05
CA LEU A 2 -15.25 -1.88 -16.97
C LEU A 2 -14.86 -3.08 -16.08
N ASP A 3 -13.59 -3.23 -15.71
CA ASP A 3 -13.13 -4.21 -14.72
C ASP A 3 -12.86 -3.48 -13.39
N PRO A 4 -13.84 -3.44 -12.46
CA PRO A 4 -13.68 -2.75 -11.18
C PRO A 4 -12.55 -3.34 -10.34
N TRP A 5 -12.33 -4.65 -10.43
CA TRP A 5 -11.31 -5.34 -9.64
C TRP A 5 -9.91 -5.05 -10.16
N GLY A 6 -9.74 -5.06 -11.49
CA GLY A 6 -8.51 -4.59 -12.14
C GLY A 6 -8.18 -3.15 -11.77
N LYS A 7 -9.18 -2.25 -11.81
CA LYS A 7 -9.00 -0.85 -11.42
C LYS A 7 -8.63 -0.68 -9.94
N PHE A 8 -9.28 -1.40 -9.04
CA PHE A 8 -8.91 -1.41 -7.62
C PHE A 8 -7.46 -1.84 -7.39
N ARG A 9 -6.99 -2.90 -8.07
CA ARG A 9 -5.59 -3.36 -7.99
C ARG A 9 -4.59 -2.34 -8.53
N GLU A 10 -4.93 -1.68 -9.64
CA GLU A 10 -4.12 -0.60 -10.21
C GLU A 10 -4.00 0.58 -9.22
N GLU A 11 -5.13 1.04 -8.66
CA GLU A 11 -5.16 2.13 -7.67
C GLU A 11 -4.34 1.80 -6.42
N CYS A 12 -4.46 0.57 -5.89
CA CYS A 12 -3.68 0.10 -4.74
C CYS A 12 -2.17 0.10 -5.04
N THR A 13 -1.79 -0.40 -6.21
CA THR A 13 -0.40 -0.49 -6.65
C THR A 13 0.21 0.91 -6.81
N GLU A 14 -0.52 1.81 -7.45
CA GLU A 14 -0.10 3.19 -7.65
C GLU A 14 0.01 3.93 -6.31
N ALA A 15 -0.99 3.80 -5.43
CA ALA A 15 -0.97 4.42 -4.12
C ALA A 15 0.24 3.98 -3.28
N ILE A 16 0.55 2.67 -3.25
CA ILE A 16 1.76 2.17 -2.59
C ILE A 16 3.01 2.75 -3.24
N ARG A 17 3.09 2.75 -4.57
CA ARG A 17 4.27 3.25 -5.29
C ARG A 17 4.54 4.72 -4.98
N ILE A 18 3.52 5.58 -5.08
CA ILE A 18 3.63 7.01 -4.76
C ILE A 18 3.97 7.21 -3.27
N ALA A 19 3.35 6.45 -2.37
CA ALA A 19 3.62 6.55 -0.95
C ALA A 19 5.07 6.18 -0.59
N PHE A 20 5.64 5.17 -1.24
CA PHE A 20 7.06 4.83 -1.09
C PHE A 20 7.96 5.91 -1.68
N GLN A 21 7.67 6.42 -2.87
CA GLN A 21 8.46 7.52 -3.46
C GLN A 21 8.50 8.76 -2.57
N ARG A 22 7.41 9.05 -1.84
CA ARG A 22 7.33 10.17 -0.90
C ARG A 22 8.03 9.91 0.43
N SER A 23 7.92 8.68 0.95
CA SER A 23 8.38 8.33 2.30
C SER A 23 9.81 7.80 2.35
N PHE A 24 10.27 7.18 1.26
CA PHE A 24 11.54 6.47 1.11
C PHE A 24 12.05 6.63 -0.34
N PRO A 25 12.38 7.86 -0.79
CA PRO A 25 12.76 8.15 -2.18
C PRO A 25 13.98 7.37 -2.68
N GLU A 26 14.82 6.87 -1.76
CA GLU A 26 15.97 6.02 -2.04
C GLU A 26 15.59 4.56 -2.39
N VAL A 27 14.35 4.14 -2.13
CA VAL A 27 13.86 2.80 -2.41
C VAL A 27 13.29 2.72 -3.81
N ASN A 28 13.95 1.95 -4.68
CA ASN A 28 13.36 1.57 -5.95
C ASN A 28 12.51 0.31 -5.80
N LEU A 29 11.19 0.46 -5.95
CA LEU A 29 10.26 -0.67 -5.94
C LEU A 29 10.14 -1.29 -7.34
N GLU A 30 10.76 -2.45 -7.51
CA GLU A 30 10.65 -3.23 -8.76
C GLU A 30 9.26 -3.86 -8.91
N VAL A 31 8.80 -4.59 -7.88
CA VAL A 31 7.51 -5.32 -7.91
C VAL A 31 6.75 -5.09 -6.60
N ILE A 32 5.48 -4.73 -6.71
CA ILE A 32 4.53 -4.65 -5.59
C ILE A 32 3.59 -5.85 -5.69
N ALA A 33 3.72 -6.78 -4.76
CA ALA A 33 2.82 -7.93 -4.65
C ALA A 33 1.58 -7.53 -3.84
N LEU A 34 0.40 -7.83 -4.39
CA LEU A 34 -0.91 -7.68 -3.76
C LEU A 34 -1.62 -9.03 -3.70
N GLU A 35 -1.84 -9.50 -2.47
CA GLU A 35 -2.41 -10.80 -2.17
C GLU A 35 -3.76 -10.64 -1.45
N ARG A 36 -4.56 -11.72 -1.41
CA ARG A 36 -5.76 -11.72 -0.56
C ARG A 36 -5.32 -11.93 0.90
N PRO A 37 -5.79 -11.12 1.86
CA PRO A 37 -5.49 -11.36 3.25
C PRO A 37 -6.16 -12.65 3.77
N PRO A 38 -5.72 -13.18 4.94
CA PRO A 38 -6.29 -14.38 5.55
C PRO A 38 -7.78 -14.29 5.90
N SER A 39 -8.29 -13.06 6.05
CA SER A 39 -9.67 -12.78 6.44
C SER A 39 -10.09 -11.40 5.93
N THR A 40 -11.40 -11.22 5.70
CA THR A 40 -11.96 -10.03 5.04
C THR A 40 -11.99 -8.78 5.91
N ASP A 41 -11.87 -8.93 7.23
CA ASP A 41 -11.69 -7.82 8.18
C ASP A 41 -10.35 -7.08 8.02
N LEU A 42 -9.41 -7.69 7.29
CA LEU A 42 -8.11 -7.11 6.95
C LEU A 42 -8.11 -6.43 5.57
N GLY A 43 -9.29 -6.16 4.99
CA GLY A 43 -9.44 -5.55 3.67
C GLY A 43 -9.53 -6.58 2.53
N GLU A 44 -9.54 -6.07 1.31
CA GLU A 44 -9.66 -6.87 0.09
C GLU A 44 -8.30 -7.32 -0.44
N LEU A 45 -7.26 -6.50 -0.22
CA LEU A 45 -5.88 -6.79 -0.59
C LEU A 45 -4.91 -6.48 0.55
N SER A 46 -3.78 -7.20 0.55
CA SER A 46 -2.68 -6.93 1.46
C SER A 46 -1.34 -6.97 0.75
N SER A 47 -0.40 -6.16 1.23
CA SER A 47 0.98 -6.15 0.76
C SER A 47 1.96 -6.36 1.91
N SER A 48 2.89 -7.28 1.71
CA SER A 48 4.03 -7.52 2.62
C SER A 48 5.24 -6.65 2.31
N ILE A 49 5.12 -5.67 1.40
CA ILE A 49 6.26 -4.93 0.85
C ILE A 49 7.11 -4.25 1.94
N CYS A 50 6.49 -3.68 2.98
CA CYS A 50 7.21 -3.05 4.09
C CYS A 50 8.01 -4.07 4.92
N LEU A 51 7.56 -5.32 5.04
CA LEU A 51 8.34 -6.39 5.70
C LEU A 51 9.61 -6.72 4.91
N ASN A 52 9.52 -6.72 3.58
CA ASN A 52 10.65 -7.05 2.71
C ASN A 52 11.65 -5.90 2.59
N VAL A 53 11.18 -4.67 2.43
CA VAL A 53 12.02 -3.48 2.28
C VAL A 53 12.68 -3.12 3.60
N SER A 54 11.94 -3.12 4.72
CA SER A 54 12.50 -2.78 6.03
C SER A 54 13.66 -3.70 6.45
N LYS A 55 13.58 -5.00 6.15
CA LYS A 55 14.69 -5.95 6.37
C LYS A 55 15.96 -5.54 5.62
N LYS A 56 15.83 -5.06 4.38
CA LYS A 56 16.98 -4.60 3.56
C LYS A 56 17.60 -3.31 4.12
N LEU A 57 16.77 -2.44 4.70
CA LEU A 57 17.19 -1.14 5.23
C LEU A 57 17.52 -1.15 6.74
N GLY A 58 17.31 -2.27 7.43
CA GLY A 58 17.47 -2.35 8.90
C GLY A 58 16.44 -1.51 9.67
N LEU A 59 15.26 -1.28 9.12
CA LEU A 59 14.20 -0.47 9.72
C LEU A 59 13.14 -1.35 10.40
N ASN A 60 12.33 -0.74 11.29
CA ASN A 60 11.17 -1.42 11.85
C ASN A 60 10.06 -1.53 10.79
N PRO A 61 9.55 -2.75 10.46
CA PRO A 61 8.55 -2.94 9.42
C PRO A 61 7.21 -2.27 9.72
N ARG A 62 6.78 -2.24 10.98
CA ARG A 62 5.50 -1.65 11.39
C ARG A 62 5.56 -0.13 11.30
N GLU A 63 6.67 0.49 11.73
CA GLU A 63 6.87 1.93 11.57
C GLU A 63 6.96 2.34 10.10
N MET A 64 7.64 1.54 9.27
CA MET A 64 7.66 1.75 7.82
C MET A 64 6.25 1.69 7.23
N ALA A 65 5.47 0.66 7.58
CA ALA A 65 4.08 0.53 7.12
C ALA A 65 3.21 1.71 7.57
N SER A 66 3.38 2.20 8.80
CA SER A 66 2.66 3.40 9.28
C SER A 66 2.94 4.63 8.43
N ARG A 67 4.21 4.89 8.07
CA ARG A 67 4.57 6.02 7.20
C ARG A 67 3.98 5.87 5.80
N VAL A 68 4.04 4.67 5.23
CA VAL A 68 3.47 4.40 3.90
C VAL A 68 1.95 4.55 3.91
N VAL A 69 1.25 3.99 4.90
CA VAL A 69 -0.21 4.13 5.04
C VAL A 69 -0.63 5.60 5.19
N GLN A 70 0.10 6.38 5.99
CA GLN A 70 -0.15 7.81 6.11
C GLN A 70 0.00 8.52 4.74
N ALA A 71 1.08 8.21 4.01
CA ALA A 71 1.32 8.78 2.68
C ALA A 71 0.28 8.33 1.64
N ILE A 72 -0.26 7.11 1.72
CA ILE A 72 -1.40 6.65 0.91
C ILE A 72 -2.63 7.52 1.18
N GLY A 73 -2.95 7.78 2.44
CA GLY A 73 -4.07 8.64 2.83
C GLY A 73 -3.96 10.06 2.25
N LEU A 74 -2.77 10.66 2.33
CA LEU A 74 -2.49 11.97 1.74
C LEU A 74 -2.62 11.95 0.21
N TYR A 75 -1.99 10.98 -0.45
CA TYR A 75 -2.10 10.83 -1.90
C TYR A 75 -3.55 10.66 -2.36
N LYS A 76 -4.34 9.83 -1.66
CA LYS A 76 -5.76 9.63 -1.98
C LYS A 76 -6.55 10.94 -1.86
N ALA A 77 -6.30 11.73 -0.81
CA ALA A 77 -6.96 13.02 -0.63
C ALA A 77 -6.63 14.00 -1.77
N GLU A 78 -5.37 14.03 -2.23
CA GLU A 78 -4.92 14.86 -3.36
C GLU A 78 -5.42 14.34 -4.72
N ALA A 79 -5.52 13.03 -4.88
CA ALA A 79 -5.89 12.39 -6.14
C ALA A 79 -7.37 12.59 -6.49
N GLY A 80 -8.23 12.79 -5.49
CA GLY A 80 -9.66 13.07 -5.66
C GLY A 80 -10.37 11.96 -6.44
N SER A 81 -11.08 12.32 -7.50
CA SER A 81 -11.84 11.38 -8.35
C SER A 81 -10.98 10.43 -9.19
N ARG A 82 -9.65 10.54 -9.15
CA ARG A 82 -8.74 9.58 -9.81
C ARG A 82 -8.60 8.26 -9.05
N ILE A 83 -8.90 8.26 -7.74
CA ILE A 83 -8.90 7.07 -6.89
C ILE A 83 -10.32 6.82 -6.42
N LEU A 84 -11.01 5.89 -7.07
CA LEU A 84 -12.44 5.64 -6.86
C LEU A 84 -12.67 4.41 -5.98
N PHE A 85 -11.85 3.38 -6.11
CA PHE A 85 -12.04 2.07 -5.50
C PHE A 85 -11.29 1.90 -4.19
N LEU A 86 -10.04 2.38 -4.09
CA LEU A 86 -9.30 2.35 -2.84
C LEU A 86 -9.94 3.27 -1.79
N LYS A 87 -10.47 2.70 -0.70
CA LYS A 87 -11.18 3.45 0.34
C LYS A 87 -10.27 3.88 1.47
N ALA A 88 -9.46 2.98 1.98
CA ALA A 88 -8.54 3.22 3.08
C ALA A 88 -7.30 2.33 2.93
N ALA A 89 -6.28 2.61 3.72
CA ALA A 89 -5.18 1.70 3.94
C ALA A 89 -4.90 1.65 5.43
N GLU A 90 -4.53 0.49 5.95
CA GLU A 90 -4.26 0.27 7.37
C GLU A 90 -3.01 -0.57 7.59
N VAL A 91 -2.40 -0.42 8.76
CA VAL A 91 -1.23 -1.21 9.15
C VAL A 91 -1.68 -2.53 9.74
N GLY A 92 -1.44 -3.62 9.01
CA GLY A 92 -1.70 -4.99 9.46
C GLY A 92 -0.51 -5.60 10.20
N GLY A 93 -0.77 -6.23 11.36
CA GLY A 93 0.20 -7.09 12.05
C GLY A 93 1.61 -6.50 12.19
N ALA A 94 2.63 -7.22 11.73
CA ALA A 94 4.03 -6.82 11.86
C ALA A 94 4.48 -5.71 10.90
N GLY A 95 3.63 -5.25 9.98
CA GLY A 95 3.99 -4.29 8.93
C GLY A 95 3.45 -4.64 7.54
N TYR A 96 2.29 -5.30 7.48
CA TYR A 96 1.50 -5.40 6.26
C TYR A 96 0.79 -4.08 5.99
N ILE A 97 0.54 -3.81 4.72
CA ILE A 97 -0.38 -2.76 4.28
C ILE A 97 -1.67 -3.46 3.85
N ASN A 98 -2.74 -3.24 4.58
CA ASN A 98 -4.09 -3.72 4.27
C ASN A 98 -4.84 -2.63 3.51
N LEU A 99 -5.57 -2.99 2.46
CA LEU A 99 -6.15 -2.09 1.45
C LEU A 99 -7.60 -2.44 1.13
#